data_AF-A0A0S4RLI8-F1
#
_entry.id   AF-A0A0S4RLI8-F1
#
_cell.length_a   1.000
_cell.length_b   1.000
_cell.length_c   1.000
_cell.angle_alpha   90.00
_cell.angle_beta   90.00
_cell.angle_gamma   90.00
#
_symmetry.space_group_name_H-M   'P 1'
#
loop_
_entity.id
_entity.type
_entity.pdbx_description
1 polymer ?
#
loop_
_entity_poly.entity_id
_entity_poly.type
_entity_poly.pdbx_seq_one_letter_code
_entity_poly.pdbx_strand_id
1 'polypeptide(L)'
;MKLKYFLLAWVSFGKKNLRSYFTLNFIIKGFGVATLLSIFIFLSIFEISYFSLVGCFLAIFGLYLLLKSDKQIWFWSGFFSGILWFYWISFSLIYYGFWYLIPVEILGIGFIYAFIFLVCGYFSNLIIRASLLVLLGYFYPFNFNWFNLELIFVNTIFKPQIWTLAAVLASLVCTIKFRYGVAVLICALLISINLDKKTPNLLPFSVELANTKIPQSIKWERSYKDELISENLKIIDSAIDKNASLVILPESAFALFLDHQKELLEYLKEKSKRISIVTGSLGYENNTSYNSTYLFLNGDVKRLDKVILVPFGEEIPLPKFATNFINKIFFNGNQDFGAAKEVSDYEIDGVKIRNAICYEATRDEIYVNNPKFVIAITNNGWFVPSTEPTLQEILLKYYAYKYNTTIYHSVNGSPSKIITP
;
A
#
# COMPACT_ATOMS: atom_id res chain seq x y z
N MET A 1 -32.28 48.28 5.19
CA MET A 1 -31.37 47.19 4.78
C MET A 1 -31.03 47.40 3.31
N LYS A 2 -29.80 47.83 2.98
CA LYS A 2 -29.46 48.34 1.64
C LYS A 2 -29.51 47.25 0.56
N LEU A 3 -30.22 47.60 -0.52
CA LEU A 3 -30.48 46.84 -1.74
C LEU A 3 -29.21 46.70 -2.61
N LYS A 4 -28.19 45.94 -2.18
CA LYS A 4 -26.96 45.73 -2.98
C LYS A 4 -26.44 44.29 -3.06
N TYR A 5 -27.15 43.31 -2.51
CA TYR A 5 -26.68 41.90 -2.50
C TYR A 5 -27.47 40.95 -3.41
N PHE A 6 -28.33 41.46 -4.29
CA PHE A 6 -29.20 40.62 -5.12
C PHE A 6 -28.56 40.14 -6.44
N LEU A 7 -27.37 40.63 -6.78
CA LEU A 7 -26.71 40.38 -8.09
C LEU A 7 -25.50 39.42 -8.03
N LEU A 8 -25.15 38.88 -6.86
CA LEU A 8 -24.05 37.93 -6.75
C LEU A 8 -24.60 36.50 -6.87
N ALA A 9 -24.22 35.77 -7.92
CA ALA A 9 -24.55 34.35 -8.12
C ALA A 9 -24.22 33.49 -6.88
N TRP A 10 -23.17 33.87 -6.13
CA TRP A 10 -22.81 33.30 -4.82
C TRP A 10 -23.94 33.40 -3.79
N VAL A 11 -24.75 34.46 -3.73
CA VAL A 11 -25.84 34.57 -2.75
C VAL A 11 -26.93 33.52 -3.00
N SER A 12 -27.14 33.14 -4.27
CA SER A 12 -28.03 32.04 -4.65
C SER A 12 -27.41 30.65 -4.39
N PHE A 13 -26.13 30.46 -4.75
CA PHE A 13 -25.37 29.22 -4.52
C PHE A 13 -25.08 28.91 -3.03
N GLY A 14 -24.74 29.94 -2.27
CA GLY A 14 -24.26 29.85 -0.88
C GLY A 14 -25.36 29.72 0.16
N LYS A 15 -26.56 30.29 -0.07
CA LYS A 15 -27.62 30.29 0.96
C LYS A 15 -28.48 29.03 0.98
N LYS A 16 -28.77 28.39 -0.16
CA LYS A 16 -29.68 27.24 -0.21
C LYS A 16 -29.01 25.86 -0.28
N ASN A 17 -27.83 25.73 -0.92
CA ASN A 17 -27.21 24.41 -1.15
C ASN A 17 -25.88 24.20 -0.43
N LEU A 18 -24.89 25.10 -0.56
CA LEU A 18 -23.55 24.91 0.03
C LEU A 18 -23.52 24.97 1.58
N ARG A 19 -24.24 25.90 2.21
CA ARG A 19 -24.29 26.00 3.69
C ARG A 19 -24.82 24.74 4.39
N SER A 20 -25.60 23.91 3.69
CA SER A 20 -26.15 22.68 4.26
C SER A 20 -25.13 21.52 4.34
N TYR A 21 -23.99 21.63 3.67
CA TYR A 21 -22.92 20.62 3.65
C TYR A 21 -21.54 21.18 4.07
N PHE A 22 -21.32 22.49 3.99
CA PHE A 22 -20.03 23.15 4.17
C PHE A 22 -20.05 24.15 5.34
N THR A 23 -20.48 23.70 6.52
CA THR A 23 -20.31 24.49 7.76
C THR A 23 -18.95 24.17 8.38
N LEU A 24 -18.33 25.17 9.02
CA LEU A 24 -17.06 24.98 9.74
C LEU A 24 -17.17 23.84 10.77
N ASN A 25 -18.32 23.71 11.43
CA ASN A 25 -18.57 22.62 12.38
C ASN A 25 -18.54 21.23 11.74
N PHE A 26 -19.09 21.06 10.53
CA PHE A 26 -19.01 19.77 9.84
C PHE A 26 -17.60 19.44 9.41
N ILE A 27 -16.85 20.43 8.93
CA ILE A 27 -15.45 20.27 8.52
C ILE A 27 -14.58 19.87 9.72
N ILE A 28 -14.67 20.61 10.83
CA ILE A 28 -13.89 20.33 12.05
C ILE A 28 -14.20 18.93 12.60
N LYS A 29 -15.49 18.57 12.70
CA LYS A 29 -15.89 17.23 13.17
C LYS A 29 -15.42 16.14 12.21
N GLY A 30 -15.57 16.37 10.90
CA GLY A 30 -15.11 15.45 9.86
C GLY A 30 -13.61 15.19 9.95
N PHE A 31 -12.82 16.26 10.07
CA PHE A 31 -11.38 16.20 10.28
C PHE A 31 -11.01 15.45 11.56
N GLY A 32 -11.65 15.78 12.69
CA GLY A 32 -11.39 15.10 13.96
C GLY A 32 -11.65 13.59 13.88
N VAL A 33 -12.75 13.17 13.25
CA VAL A 33 -13.05 11.76 13.01
C VAL A 33 -12.01 11.13 12.08
N ALA A 34 -11.66 11.78 10.96
CA ALA A 34 -10.66 11.25 10.03
C ALA A 34 -9.28 11.06 10.67
N THR A 35 -8.87 12.01 11.52
CA THR A 35 -7.65 11.93 12.31
C THR A 35 -7.69 10.71 13.22
N LEU A 36 -8.77 10.52 13.99
CA LEU A 36 -8.94 9.34 14.83
C LEU A 36 -8.90 8.03 14.03
N LEU A 37 -9.54 7.98 12.87
CA LEU A 37 -9.54 6.79 12.00
C LEU A 37 -8.17 6.49 11.39
N SER A 38 -7.30 7.49 11.24
CA SER A 38 -6.01 7.35 10.55
C SER A 38 -4.81 7.33 11.52
N ILE A 39 -5.03 7.66 12.80
CA ILE A 39 -3.96 7.91 13.77
C ILE A 39 -3.04 6.70 13.97
N PHE A 40 -3.56 5.47 13.83
CA PHE A 40 -2.78 4.25 13.98
C PHE A 40 -1.65 4.14 12.93
N ILE A 41 -1.82 4.72 11.74
CA ILE A 41 -0.79 4.77 10.69
C ILE A 41 0.36 5.67 11.15
N PHE A 42 0.05 6.88 11.60
CA PHE A 42 1.04 7.86 12.05
C PHE A 42 1.76 7.43 13.33
N LEU A 43 1.05 6.80 14.26
CA LEU A 43 1.62 6.27 15.47
C LEU A 43 2.56 5.08 15.21
N SER A 44 2.33 4.32 14.14
CA SER A 44 3.19 3.19 13.75
C SER A 44 4.57 3.65 13.27
N ILE A 45 4.74 4.91 12.86
CA ILE A 45 6.05 5.48 12.45
C ILE A 45 7.07 5.40 13.59
N PHE A 46 6.61 5.48 14.85
CA PHE A 46 7.49 5.44 16.01
C PHE A 46 7.93 4.01 16.38
N GLU A 47 7.32 2.97 15.78
CA GLU A 47 7.60 1.55 16.07
C GLU A 47 7.43 1.16 17.56
N ILE A 48 6.64 1.92 18.32
CA ILE A 48 6.36 1.66 19.75
C ILE A 48 5.06 0.86 19.89
N SER A 49 5.15 -0.32 20.50
CA SER A 49 4.00 -1.24 20.68
C SER A 49 2.82 -0.61 21.43
N TYR A 50 3.09 0.18 22.49
CA TYR A 50 2.04 0.87 23.25
C TYR A 50 1.22 1.84 22.39
N PHE A 51 1.86 2.53 21.45
CA PHE A 51 1.16 3.46 20.55
C PHE A 51 0.23 2.74 19.57
N SER A 52 0.50 1.47 19.25
CA SER A 52 -0.39 0.68 18.38
C SER A 52 -1.74 0.41 19.06
N LEU A 53 -1.74 0.09 20.36
CA LEU A 53 -2.98 -0.08 21.12
C LEU A 53 -3.74 1.25 21.29
N VAL A 54 -3.04 2.33 21.60
CA VAL A 54 -3.64 3.67 21.68
C VAL A 54 -4.29 4.04 20.34
N GLY A 55 -3.58 3.82 19.23
CA GLY A 55 -4.09 4.08 17.89
C GLY A 55 -5.34 3.27 17.56
N CYS A 56 -5.36 1.98 17.95
CA CYS A 56 -6.51 1.11 17.78
C CYS A 56 -7.76 1.64 18.53
N PHE A 57 -7.63 1.95 19.83
CA PHE A 57 -8.76 2.46 20.60
C PHE A 57 -9.24 3.83 20.12
N LEU A 58 -8.33 4.71 19.72
CA LEU A 58 -8.68 6.00 19.12
C LEU A 58 -9.42 5.81 17.78
N ALA A 59 -9.01 4.86 16.94
CA ALA A 59 -9.72 4.55 15.70
C ALA A 59 -11.11 3.95 15.94
N ILE A 60 -11.26 3.05 16.92
CA ILE A 60 -12.57 2.53 17.36
C ILE A 60 -13.47 3.68 17.85
N PHE A 61 -12.91 4.62 18.62
CA PHE A 61 -13.62 5.81 19.04
C PHE A 61 -14.01 6.70 17.85
N GLY A 62 -13.14 6.84 16.85
CA GLY A 62 -13.43 7.49 15.57
C GLY A 62 -14.61 6.84 14.84
N LEU A 63 -14.66 5.51 14.76
CA LEU A 63 -15.78 4.76 14.18
C LEU A 63 -17.10 5.01 14.94
N TYR A 64 -17.05 5.06 16.28
CA TYR A 64 -18.20 5.39 17.12
C TYR A 64 -18.74 6.79 16.82
N LEU A 65 -17.86 7.80 16.74
CA LEU A 65 -18.25 9.17 16.40
C LEU A 65 -18.81 9.25 14.96
N LEU A 66 -18.20 8.55 14.01
CA LEU A 66 -18.65 8.51 12.63
C LEU A 66 -20.07 7.94 12.52
N LEU A 67 -20.35 6.78 13.15
CA LEU A 67 -21.67 6.14 13.11
C LEU A 67 -22.79 7.05 13.62
N LYS A 68 -22.51 7.85 14.66
CA LYS A 68 -23.47 8.83 15.25
C LYS A 68 -23.66 10.10 14.44
N SER A 69 -22.79 10.36 13.48
CA SER A 69 -22.72 11.64 12.78
C SER A 69 -23.63 11.70 11.56
N ASP A 70 -23.95 12.93 11.13
CA ASP A 70 -24.72 13.18 9.92
C ASP A 70 -23.90 12.92 8.65
N LYS A 71 -24.59 12.71 7.52
CA LYS A 71 -23.95 12.41 6.21
C LYS A 71 -22.94 13.47 5.75
N GLN A 72 -23.10 14.73 6.18
CA GLN A 72 -22.15 15.81 5.94
C GLN A 72 -20.80 15.55 6.62
N ILE A 73 -20.83 15.08 7.86
CA ILE A 73 -19.62 14.72 8.59
C ILE A 73 -19.00 13.48 7.96
N TRP A 74 -19.79 12.50 7.52
CA TRP A 74 -19.28 11.36 6.74
C TRP A 74 -18.52 11.80 5.49
N PHE A 75 -19.08 12.72 4.70
CA PHE A 75 -18.40 13.27 3.53
C PHE A 75 -17.03 13.88 3.89
N TRP A 76 -16.98 14.74 4.92
CA TRP A 76 -15.72 15.36 5.34
C TRP A 76 -14.75 14.37 5.99
N SER A 77 -15.24 13.38 6.73
CA SER A 77 -14.41 12.31 7.26
C SER A 77 -13.78 11.50 6.13
N GLY A 78 -14.54 11.13 5.11
CA GLY A 78 -14.00 10.47 3.91
C GLY A 78 -12.98 11.36 3.19
N PHE A 79 -13.28 12.64 3.04
CA PHE A 79 -12.37 13.61 2.41
C PHE A 79 -11.00 13.63 3.09
N PHE A 80 -10.99 13.83 4.41
CA PHE A 80 -9.74 13.89 5.16
C PHE A 80 -9.10 12.51 5.35
N SER A 81 -9.86 11.42 5.47
CA SER A 81 -9.30 10.07 5.51
C SER A 81 -8.58 9.72 4.21
N GLY A 82 -9.16 10.06 3.04
CA GLY A 82 -8.50 9.89 1.75
C GLY A 82 -7.15 10.63 1.69
N ILE A 83 -7.11 11.87 2.16
CA ILE A 83 -5.87 12.65 2.23
C ILE A 83 -4.87 12.02 3.22
N LEU A 84 -5.28 11.78 4.46
CA LEU A 84 -4.38 11.28 5.51
C LEU A 84 -3.79 9.91 5.18
N TRP A 85 -4.54 9.07 4.46
CA TRP A 85 -4.08 7.75 4.03
C TRP A 85 -3.21 7.80 2.79
N PHE A 86 -3.47 8.74 1.85
CA PHE A 86 -2.97 8.62 0.47
C PHE A 86 -2.38 9.90 -0.14
N TYR A 87 -2.14 10.97 0.63
CA TYR A 87 -1.54 12.20 0.11
C TYR A 87 -0.21 11.97 -0.62
N TRP A 88 0.51 10.92 -0.22
CA TRP A 88 1.83 10.56 -0.74
C TRP A 88 1.79 10.04 -2.17
N ILE A 89 0.65 9.57 -2.69
CA ILE A 89 0.51 9.12 -4.08
C ILE A 89 1.00 10.22 -5.03
N SER A 90 0.67 11.47 -4.69
CA SER A 90 1.05 12.64 -5.47
C SER A 90 2.53 12.95 -5.51
N PHE A 91 3.35 12.38 -4.63
CA PHE A 91 4.79 12.64 -4.64
C PHE A 91 5.47 12.05 -5.88
N SER A 92 4.87 11.05 -6.51
CA SER A 92 5.32 10.50 -7.79
C SER A 92 5.40 11.58 -8.89
N LEU A 93 4.51 12.58 -8.87
CA LEU A 93 4.46 13.67 -9.86
C LEU A 93 5.75 14.50 -9.91
N ILE A 94 6.55 14.51 -8.83
CA ILE A 94 7.84 15.19 -8.80
C ILE A 94 8.76 14.64 -9.89
N TYR A 95 8.81 13.31 -10.02
CA TYR A 95 9.71 12.62 -10.96
C TYR A 95 9.24 12.68 -12.40
N TYR A 96 7.97 13.05 -12.61
CA TYR A 96 7.40 13.31 -13.94
C TYR A 96 7.42 14.80 -14.32
N GLY A 97 7.91 15.70 -13.46
CA GLY A 97 7.94 17.14 -13.71
C GLY A 97 6.60 17.86 -13.51
N PHE A 98 5.62 17.21 -12.88
CA PHE A 98 4.27 17.72 -12.62
C PHE A 98 4.04 18.10 -11.15
N TRP A 99 5.08 18.45 -10.42
CA TRP A 99 5.04 18.78 -8.99
C TRP A 99 3.97 19.83 -8.62
N TYR A 100 3.65 20.75 -9.53
CA TYR A 100 2.64 21.80 -9.31
C TYR A 100 1.19 21.25 -9.26
N LEU A 101 0.96 20.03 -9.73
CA LEU A 101 -0.34 19.35 -9.66
C LEU A 101 -0.56 18.58 -8.36
N ILE A 102 0.46 18.45 -7.49
CA ILE A 102 0.36 17.73 -6.20
C ILE A 102 -0.86 18.17 -5.38
N PRO A 103 -1.12 19.49 -5.15
CA PRO A 103 -2.29 19.89 -4.37
C PRO A 103 -3.60 19.48 -5.03
N VAL A 104 -3.66 19.50 -6.37
CA VAL A 104 -4.87 19.16 -7.13
C VAL A 104 -5.17 17.67 -7.02
N GLU A 105 -4.17 16.81 -7.14
CA GLU A 105 -4.35 15.36 -7.01
C GLU A 105 -4.69 14.95 -5.58
N ILE A 106 -4.06 15.54 -4.55
CA ILE A 106 -4.44 15.34 -3.13
C ILE A 106 -5.92 15.68 -2.92
N LEU A 107 -6.39 16.80 -3.47
CA LEU A 107 -7.81 17.17 -3.40
C LEU A 107 -8.70 16.16 -4.14
N GLY A 108 -8.27 15.70 -5.32
CA GLY A 108 -8.97 14.66 -6.10
C GLY A 108 -9.14 13.36 -5.32
N ILE A 109 -8.07 12.86 -4.73
CA ILE A 109 -8.07 11.69 -3.83
C ILE A 109 -9.02 11.92 -2.66
N GLY A 110 -8.94 13.09 -2.01
CA GLY A 110 -9.86 13.46 -0.95
C GLY A 110 -11.32 13.36 -1.40
N PHE A 111 -11.68 13.96 -2.54
CA PHE A 111 -13.06 13.91 -3.04
C PHE A 111 -13.55 12.50 -3.38
N ILE A 112 -12.70 11.63 -3.92
CA ILE A 112 -13.06 10.22 -4.17
C ILE A 112 -13.56 9.57 -2.88
N TYR A 113 -12.77 9.66 -1.81
CA TYR A 113 -13.16 9.09 -0.51
C TYR A 113 -14.29 9.84 0.17
N ALA A 114 -14.43 11.15 -0.07
CA ALA A 114 -15.56 11.94 0.40
C ALA A 114 -16.89 11.40 -0.14
N PHE A 115 -16.95 11.08 -1.44
CA PHE A 115 -18.15 10.51 -2.06
C PHE A 115 -18.42 9.08 -1.59
N ILE A 116 -17.39 8.25 -1.48
CA ILE A 116 -17.50 6.90 -0.94
C ILE A 116 -18.12 6.92 0.47
N PHE A 117 -17.58 7.73 1.38
CA PHE A 117 -18.12 7.85 2.74
C PHE A 117 -19.50 8.49 2.76
N LEU A 118 -19.78 9.44 1.87
CA LEU A 118 -21.11 10.03 1.75
C LEU A 118 -22.16 8.97 1.40
N VAL A 119 -21.85 8.03 0.51
CA VAL A 119 -22.73 6.90 0.19
C VAL A 119 -22.95 6.03 1.42
N CYS A 120 -21.88 5.68 2.15
CA CYS A 120 -21.99 4.92 3.40
C CYS A 120 -22.86 5.64 4.45
N GLY A 121 -22.67 6.96 4.61
CA GLY A 121 -23.36 7.80 5.57
C GLY A 121 -24.76 8.24 5.16
N TYR A 122 -25.17 8.02 3.91
CA TYR A 122 -26.46 8.47 3.38
C TYR A 122 -27.65 7.84 4.11
N PHE A 123 -27.52 6.56 4.49
CA PHE A 123 -28.56 5.80 5.16
C PHE A 123 -28.76 6.25 6.60
N SER A 124 -29.99 6.32 7.09
CA SER A 124 -30.29 6.62 8.51
C SER A 124 -30.11 5.40 9.42
N ASN A 125 -30.14 4.18 8.88
CA ASN A 125 -30.00 2.95 9.64
C ASN A 125 -28.53 2.67 10.00
N LEU A 126 -28.22 2.65 11.29
CA LEU A 126 -26.88 2.37 11.82
C LEU A 126 -26.32 1.01 11.40
N ILE A 127 -27.16 -0.01 11.25
CA ILE A 127 -26.71 -1.35 10.83
C ILE A 127 -26.22 -1.29 9.38
N ILE A 128 -26.95 -0.61 8.50
CA ILE A 128 -26.52 -0.43 7.10
C ILE A 128 -25.19 0.32 7.03
N ARG A 129 -25.03 1.41 7.80
CA ARG A 129 -23.77 2.16 7.88
C ARG A 129 -22.60 1.27 8.33
N ALA A 130 -22.81 0.49 9.39
CA ALA A 130 -21.81 -0.45 9.91
C ALA A 130 -21.45 -1.53 8.88
N SER A 131 -22.44 -2.14 8.22
CA SER A 131 -22.20 -3.14 7.17
C SER A 131 -21.43 -2.55 5.99
N LEU A 132 -21.74 -1.32 5.56
CA LEU A 132 -21.01 -0.65 4.48
C LEU A 132 -19.56 -0.33 4.86
N LEU A 133 -19.27 -0.02 6.13
CA LEU A 133 -17.89 0.13 6.61
C LEU A 133 -17.10 -1.18 6.58
N VAL A 134 -17.74 -2.32 6.85
CA VAL A 134 -17.11 -3.65 6.69
C VAL A 134 -16.80 -3.92 5.21
N LEU A 135 -17.77 -3.66 4.33
CA LEU A 135 -17.63 -3.91 2.90
C LEU A 135 -16.67 -2.94 2.20
N LEU A 136 -16.36 -1.81 2.82
CA LEU A 136 -15.51 -0.78 2.22
C LEU A 136 -14.09 -1.29 1.90
N GLY A 137 -13.56 -2.22 2.70
CA GLY A 137 -12.27 -2.87 2.44
C GLY A 137 -12.25 -3.81 1.22
N TYR A 138 -13.37 -3.96 0.51
CA TYR A 138 -13.52 -4.76 -0.71
C TYR A 138 -13.93 -3.90 -1.92
N PHE A 139 -13.93 -2.58 -1.75
CA PHE A 139 -14.17 -1.63 -2.83
C PHE A 139 -12.85 -0.95 -3.23
N TYR A 140 -12.38 -1.24 -4.44
CA TYR A 140 -11.06 -0.81 -4.93
C TYR A 140 -11.19 0.26 -6.01
N PRO A 141 -11.31 1.55 -5.64
CA PRO A 141 -11.34 2.62 -6.63
C PRO A 141 -10.09 2.54 -7.51
N PHE A 142 -10.27 2.45 -8.83
CA PHE A 142 -9.19 2.28 -9.79
C PHE A 142 -8.28 1.07 -9.52
N ASN A 143 -8.84 -0.03 -8.99
CA ASN A 143 -8.11 -1.22 -8.61
C ASN A 143 -7.07 -0.99 -7.48
N PHE A 144 -7.18 0.09 -6.70
CA PHE A 144 -6.32 0.35 -5.55
C PHE A 144 -6.99 -0.08 -4.24
N ASN A 145 -6.39 -1.03 -3.51
CA ASN A 145 -7.00 -1.75 -2.38
C ASN A 145 -6.44 -1.38 -0.99
N TRP A 146 -5.69 -0.29 -0.85
CA TRP A 146 -5.02 0.01 0.43
C TRP A 146 -5.92 0.60 1.51
N PHE A 147 -7.14 1.05 1.17
CA PHE A 147 -8.09 1.48 2.18
C PHE A 147 -8.76 0.28 2.85
N ASN A 148 -8.20 -0.17 3.97
CA ASN A 148 -8.68 -1.34 4.71
C ASN A 148 -8.76 -1.04 6.22
N LEU A 149 -9.97 -1.05 6.78
CA LEU A 149 -10.19 -0.78 8.21
C LEU A 149 -9.76 -1.94 9.13
N GLU A 150 -9.52 -3.14 8.60
CA GLU A 150 -8.95 -4.26 9.36
C GLU A 150 -7.51 -3.95 9.83
N LEU A 151 -6.82 -3.00 9.17
CA LEU A 151 -5.47 -2.55 9.53
C LEU A 151 -5.39 -1.93 10.92
N ILE A 152 -6.51 -1.45 11.48
CA ILE A 152 -6.61 -0.92 12.84
C ILE A 152 -6.05 -1.91 13.89
N PHE A 153 -6.14 -3.23 13.60
CA PHE A 153 -5.80 -4.29 14.54
C PHE A 153 -4.40 -4.92 14.35
N VAL A 154 -3.71 -4.66 13.24
CA VAL A 154 -2.53 -5.45 12.80
C VAL A 154 -1.37 -5.43 13.80
N ASN A 155 -1.03 -4.27 14.36
CA ASN A 155 0.06 -4.14 15.34
C ASN A 155 -0.45 -4.26 16.79
N THR A 156 -1.57 -4.95 17.01
CA THR A 156 -2.22 -5.07 18.32
C THR A 156 -2.34 -6.52 18.76
N ILE A 157 -2.89 -6.74 19.95
CA ILE A 157 -3.22 -8.07 20.45
C ILE A 157 -4.47 -8.66 19.77
N PHE A 158 -5.22 -7.90 18.98
CA PHE A 158 -6.46 -8.33 18.34
C PHE A 158 -6.20 -8.92 16.96
N LYS A 159 -6.99 -9.93 16.57
CA LYS A 159 -6.91 -10.56 15.25
C LYS A 159 -7.34 -9.57 14.15
N PRO A 160 -6.48 -9.21 13.17
CA PRO A 160 -6.84 -8.28 12.09
C PRO A 160 -7.65 -9.00 11.00
N GLN A 161 -8.94 -9.21 11.27
CA GLN A 161 -9.84 -9.99 10.42
C GLN A 161 -11.18 -9.28 10.27
N ILE A 162 -11.85 -9.54 9.15
CA ILE A 162 -13.16 -8.95 8.84
C ILE A 162 -14.20 -9.18 9.95
N TRP A 163 -14.18 -10.33 10.62
CA TRP A 163 -15.11 -10.61 11.73
C TRP A 163 -14.78 -9.81 13.00
N THR A 164 -13.50 -9.51 13.26
CA THR A 164 -13.11 -8.59 14.35
C THR A 164 -13.69 -7.20 14.08
N LEU A 165 -13.50 -6.69 12.87
CA LEU A 165 -14.06 -5.40 12.45
C LEU A 165 -15.60 -5.40 12.53
N ALA A 166 -16.26 -6.45 12.04
CA ALA A 166 -17.71 -6.59 12.06
C ALA A 166 -18.26 -6.67 13.49
N ALA A 167 -17.60 -7.42 14.39
CA ALA A 167 -17.99 -7.54 15.79
C ALA A 167 -17.82 -6.20 16.53
N VAL A 168 -16.71 -5.48 16.30
CA VAL A 168 -16.52 -4.13 16.82
C VAL A 168 -17.61 -3.20 16.32
N LEU A 169 -17.86 -3.11 15.02
CA LEU A 169 -18.90 -2.23 14.47
C LEU A 169 -20.31 -2.59 14.97
N ALA A 170 -20.65 -3.87 15.07
CA ALA A 170 -21.92 -4.33 15.64
C ALA A 170 -22.05 -3.91 17.12
N SER A 171 -20.98 -4.08 17.91
CA SER A 171 -20.95 -3.64 19.31
C SER A 171 -21.05 -2.13 19.47
N LEU A 172 -20.50 -1.34 18.53
CA LEU A 172 -20.67 0.11 18.50
C LEU A 172 -22.12 0.50 18.20
N VAL A 173 -22.79 -0.19 17.27
CA VAL A 173 -24.24 0.00 17.04
C VAL A 173 -25.03 -0.32 18.32
N CYS A 174 -24.69 -1.40 19.02
CA CYS A 174 -25.29 -1.72 20.31
C CYS A 174 -25.01 -0.66 21.38
N THR A 175 -23.80 -0.06 21.39
CA THR A 175 -23.42 1.03 22.30
C THR A 175 -24.23 2.29 22.06
N ILE A 176 -24.58 2.57 20.80
CA ILE A 176 -25.41 3.73 20.43
C ILE A 176 -26.88 3.49 20.78
N LYS A 177 -27.39 2.26 20.62
CA LYS A 177 -28.83 1.95 20.78
C LYS A 177 -29.24 1.43 22.16
N PHE A 178 -28.34 0.78 22.90
CA PHE A 178 -28.68 0.01 24.10
C PHE A 178 -27.73 0.32 25.27
N ARG A 179 -28.27 0.25 26.49
CA ARG A 179 -27.55 0.61 27.74
C ARG A 179 -26.29 -0.24 28.01
N TYR A 180 -26.27 -1.50 27.59
CA TYR A 180 -25.18 -2.44 27.86
C TYR A 180 -24.17 -2.58 26.71
N GLY A 181 -24.23 -1.74 25.67
CA GLY A 181 -23.40 -1.94 24.48
C GLY A 181 -21.89 -1.84 24.72
N VAL A 182 -21.44 -1.06 25.73
CA VAL A 182 -20.01 -1.04 26.11
C VAL A 182 -19.54 -2.41 26.59
N ALA A 183 -20.35 -3.13 27.35
CA ALA A 183 -20.02 -4.50 27.77
C ALA A 183 -19.92 -5.43 26.55
N VAL A 184 -20.80 -5.26 25.56
CA VAL A 184 -20.73 -6.01 24.28
C VAL A 184 -19.43 -5.70 23.53
N LEU A 185 -18.99 -4.44 23.49
CA LEU A 185 -17.71 -4.06 22.87
C LEU A 185 -16.52 -4.72 23.57
N ILE A 186 -16.51 -4.72 24.91
CA ILE A 186 -15.47 -5.39 25.70
C ILE A 186 -15.46 -6.90 25.38
N CYS A 187 -16.63 -7.55 25.39
CA CYS A 187 -16.74 -8.97 25.03
C CYS A 187 -16.25 -9.25 23.60
N ALA A 188 -16.62 -8.40 22.62
CA ALA A 188 -16.18 -8.53 21.24
C ALA A 188 -14.65 -8.44 21.10
N LEU A 189 -14.03 -7.49 21.81
CA LEU A 189 -12.57 -7.35 21.84
C LEU A 189 -11.89 -8.54 22.53
N LEU A 190 -12.43 -9.02 23.65
CA LEU A 190 -11.90 -10.18 24.38
C LEU A 190 -11.90 -11.46 23.52
N ILE A 191 -12.99 -11.71 22.79
CA ILE A 191 -13.10 -12.85 21.86
C ILE A 191 -12.11 -12.72 20.69
N SER A 192 -11.78 -11.48 20.31
CA SER A 192 -10.88 -11.18 19.19
C SER A 192 -9.41 -11.17 19.58
N ILE A 193 -9.05 -11.48 20.82
CA ILE A 193 -7.64 -11.57 21.24
C ILE A 193 -6.95 -12.70 20.47
N ASN A 194 -5.80 -12.40 19.91
CA ASN A 194 -4.94 -13.36 19.25
C ASN A 194 -4.11 -14.13 20.29
N LEU A 195 -4.66 -15.24 20.79
CA LEU A 195 -3.95 -16.16 21.69
C LEU A 195 -3.03 -17.13 20.93
N ASP A 196 -3.27 -17.28 19.63
CA ASP A 196 -2.53 -18.19 18.75
C ASP A 196 -1.21 -17.52 18.34
N LYS A 197 -0.16 -17.72 19.13
CA LYS A 197 1.20 -17.37 18.69
C LYS A 197 1.62 -18.35 17.59
N LYS A 198 1.39 -17.96 16.33
CA LYS A 198 1.89 -18.74 15.19
C LYS A 198 3.41 -18.72 15.24
N THR A 199 4.04 -19.90 15.23
CA THR A 199 5.49 -20.00 15.12
C THR A 199 5.90 -19.53 13.72
N PRO A 200 6.77 -18.53 13.59
CA PRO A 200 7.18 -18.04 12.28
C PRO A 200 7.92 -19.14 11.53
N ASN A 201 7.47 -19.46 10.32
CA ASN A 201 8.22 -20.31 9.40
C ASN A 201 9.29 -19.45 8.73
N LEU A 202 10.56 -19.76 8.91
CA LEU A 202 11.65 -19.10 8.19
C LEU A 202 12.17 -20.04 7.10
N LEU A 203 12.76 -19.46 6.05
CA LEU A 203 13.49 -20.22 5.05
C LEU A 203 14.59 -21.04 5.75
N PRO A 204 14.81 -22.30 5.35
CA PRO A 204 15.73 -23.22 6.03
C PRO A 204 17.21 -22.96 5.70
N PHE A 205 17.52 -21.83 5.08
CA PHE A 205 18.84 -21.42 4.64
C PHE A 205 19.08 -19.93 4.91
N SER A 206 20.34 -19.50 4.86
CA SER A 206 20.73 -18.13 5.17
C SER A 206 20.33 -17.17 4.04
N VAL A 207 19.66 -16.08 4.40
CA VAL A 207 19.17 -15.07 3.46
C VAL A 207 19.73 -13.70 3.82
N GLU A 208 20.46 -13.09 2.90
CA GLU A 208 20.86 -11.68 2.97
C GLU A 208 19.79 -10.83 2.29
N LEU A 209 19.08 -10.04 3.09
CA LEU A 209 18.06 -9.12 2.61
C LEU A 209 18.68 -7.75 2.39
N ALA A 210 18.95 -7.39 1.14
CA ALA A 210 19.56 -6.10 0.84
C ALA A 210 18.61 -4.95 1.19
N ASN A 211 19.19 -3.83 1.62
CA ASN A 211 18.50 -2.57 1.82
C ASN A 211 19.27 -1.46 1.12
N THR A 212 18.64 -0.77 0.19
CA THR A 212 19.28 0.34 -0.54
C THR A 212 18.59 1.66 -0.22
N LYS A 213 19.31 2.76 -0.41
CA LYS A 213 18.79 4.13 -0.19
C LYS A 213 19.11 5.04 -1.37
N ILE A 214 18.93 4.51 -2.58
CA ILE A 214 19.18 5.21 -3.83
C ILE A 214 18.03 6.22 -4.04
N PRO A 215 18.31 7.54 -4.11
CA PRO A 215 17.29 8.54 -4.40
C PRO A 215 16.65 8.30 -5.76
N GLN A 216 15.33 8.42 -5.82
CA GLN A 216 14.58 8.19 -7.06
C GLN A 216 14.97 9.17 -8.19
N SER A 217 15.45 10.37 -7.85
CA SER A 217 15.92 11.37 -8.83
C SER A 217 17.19 10.98 -9.57
N ILE A 218 18.02 10.08 -9.02
CA ILE A 218 19.26 9.62 -9.68
C ILE A 218 19.15 8.19 -10.21
N LYS A 219 18.14 7.43 -9.77
CA LYS A 219 18.03 5.98 -10.02
C LYS A 219 18.06 5.63 -11.51
N TRP A 220 17.49 6.48 -12.35
CA TRP A 220 17.41 6.28 -13.81
C TRP A 220 18.36 7.19 -14.60
N GLU A 221 19.20 7.98 -13.92
CA GLU A 221 20.15 8.89 -14.54
C GLU A 221 21.33 8.12 -15.14
N ARG A 222 21.61 8.33 -16.43
CA ARG A 222 22.65 7.57 -17.15
C ARG A 222 24.05 7.75 -16.55
N SER A 223 24.34 8.92 -15.97
CA SER A 223 25.63 9.22 -15.35
C SER A 223 25.92 8.37 -14.12
N TYR A 224 24.88 7.85 -13.44
CA TYR A 224 25.01 7.04 -12.23
C TYR A 224 24.95 5.54 -12.52
N LYS A 225 24.70 5.12 -13.77
CA LYS A 225 24.48 3.72 -14.13
C LYS A 225 25.58 2.79 -13.60
N ASP A 226 26.84 3.08 -13.92
CA ASP A 226 27.96 2.20 -13.61
C ASP A 226 28.27 2.18 -12.10
N GLU A 227 28.09 3.31 -11.43
CA GLU A 227 28.18 3.41 -9.96
C GLU A 227 27.14 2.53 -9.29
N LEU A 228 25.86 2.66 -9.68
CA LEU A 228 24.76 1.88 -9.11
C LEU A 228 24.91 0.37 -9.40
N ILE A 229 25.38 -0.02 -10.59
CA ILE A 229 25.72 -1.42 -10.88
C ILE A 229 26.80 -1.90 -9.90
N SER A 230 27.89 -1.15 -9.76
CA SER A 230 29.00 -1.49 -8.86
C SER A 230 28.55 -1.64 -7.41
N GLU A 231 27.70 -0.75 -6.92
CA GLU A 231 27.13 -0.83 -5.56
C GLU A 231 26.31 -2.11 -5.36
N ASN A 232 25.44 -2.46 -6.31
CA ASN A 232 24.65 -3.69 -6.23
C ASN A 232 25.52 -4.95 -6.29
N LEU A 233 26.59 -4.95 -7.11
CA LEU A 233 27.54 -6.07 -7.16
C LEU A 233 28.29 -6.23 -5.83
N LYS A 234 28.67 -5.12 -5.17
CA LYS A 234 29.28 -5.17 -3.82
C LYS A 234 28.36 -5.78 -2.77
N ILE A 235 27.04 -5.53 -2.87
CA ILE A 235 26.05 -6.17 -1.97
C ILE A 235 26.06 -7.69 -2.18
N ILE A 236 26.09 -8.15 -3.43
CA ILE A 236 26.16 -9.59 -3.76
C ILE A 236 27.46 -10.19 -3.23
N ASP A 237 28.59 -9.53 -3.46
CA ASP A 237 29.90 -9.98 -2.98
C ASP A 237 29.96 -10.06 -1.45
N SER A 238 29.43 -9.07 -0.75
CA SER A 238 29.33 -9.11 0.71
C SER A 238 28.46 -10.27 1.21
N ALA A 239 27.36 -10.59 0.52
CA ALA A 239 26.53 -11.74 0.87
C ALA A 239 27.26 -13.07 0.67
N ILE A 240 28.05 -13.20 -0.40
CA ILE A 240 28.93 -14.35 -0.65
C ILE A 240 29.97 -14.49 0.47
N ASP A 241 30.61 -13.39 0.88
CA ASP A 241 31.62 -13.40 1.94
C ASP A 241 31.02 -13.78 3.31
N LYS A 242 29.73 -13.46 3.54
CA LYS A 242 28.96 -13.92 4.71
C LYS A 242 28.50 -15.37 4.62
N ASN A 243 28.81 -16.08 3.53
CA ASN A 243 28.31 -17.43 3.22
C ASN A 243 26.77 -17.51 3.24
N ALA A 244 26.08 -16.48 2.77
CA ALA A 244 24.63 -16.54 2.58
C ALA A 244 24.29 -17.48 1.41
N SER A 245 23.17 -18.19 1.52
CA SER A 245 22.67 -19.08 0.46
C SER A 245 21.89 -18.31 -0.60
N LEU A 246 21.27 -17.20 -0.20
CA LEU A 246 20.46 -16.33 -1.05
C LEU A 246 20.71 -14.85 -0.71
N VAL A 247 20.88 -14.01 -1.72
CA VAL A 247 20.80 -12.55 -1.61
C VAL A 247 19.60 -12.03 -2.37
N ILE A 248 18.82 -11.13 -1.75
CA ILE A 248 17.63 -10.52 -2.34
C ILE A 248 17.87 -9.01 -2.43
N LEU A 249 17.91 -8.50 -3.67
CA LEU A 249 18.02 -7.08 -3.98
C LEU A 249 16.64 -6.47 -4.27
N PRO A 250 16.45 -5.15 -4.03
CA PRO A 250 15.15 -4.51 -4.19
C PRO A 250 14.67 -4.41 -5.65
N GLU A 251 13.46 -3.90 -5.81
CA GLU A 251 12.86 -3.60 -7.11
C GLU A 251 13.71 -2.60 -7.91
N SER A 252 13.94 -2.93 -9.19
CA SER A 252 14.80 -2.15 -10.09
C SER A 252 16.15 -1.82 -9.45
N ALA A 253 16.75 -2.75 -8.70
CA ALA A 253 18.12 -2.61 -8.18
C ALA A 253 19.08 -2.31 -9.34
N PHE A 254 18.97 -3.07 -10.44
CA PHE A 254 19.57 -2.71 -11.72
C PHE A 254 18.57 -1.90 -12.53
N ALA A 255 18.68 -0.57 -12.49
CA ALA A 255 17.79 0.37 -13.19
C ALA A 255 18.09 0.46 -14.71
N LEU A 256 17.96 -0.67 -15.40
CA LEU A 256 18.24 -0.86 -16.82
C LEU A 256 17.44 -2.05 -17.35
N PHE A 257 17.49 -2.29 -18.67
CA PHE A 257 16.96 -3.52 -19.27
C PHE A 257 18.02 -4.63 -19.17
N LEU A 258 17.87 -5.54 -18.20
CA LEU A 258 18.91 -6.53 -17.90
C LEU A 258 19.12 -7.53 -19.04
N ASP A 259 18.04 -7.89 -19.75
CA ASP A 259 18.07 -8.73 -20.96
C ASP A 259 19.04 -8.21 -22.04
N HIS A 260 19.31 -6.90 -22.06
CA HIS A 260 20.20 -6.25 -23.03
C HIS A 260 21.65 -6.10 -22.54
N GLN A 261 21.96 -6.50 -21.29
CA GLN A 261 23.30 -6.36 -20.70
C GLN A 261 24.00 -7.71 -20.62
N LYS A 262 24.51 -8.21 -21.77
CA LYS A 262 25.14 -9.54 -21.86
C LYS A 262 26.27 -9.74 -20.85
N GLU A 263 27.18 -8.78 -20.71
CA GLU A 263 28.33 -8.87 -19.79
C GLU A 263 27.88 -8.95 -18.33
N LEU A 264 26.90 -8.13 -17.93
CA LEU A 264 26.37 -8.14 -16.58
C LEU A 264 25.59 -9.43 -16.28
N LEU A 265 24.82 -9.94 -17.25
CA LEU A 265 24.13 -11.23 -17.14
C LEU A 265 25.11 -12.37 -16.88
N GLU A 266 26.17 -12.48 -17.69
CA GLU A 266 27.18 -13.53 -17.53
C GLU A 266 27.94 -13.36 -16.20
N TYR A 267 28.23 -12.13 -15.78
CA TYR A 267 28.83 -11.87 -14.47
C TYR A 267 27.95 -12.35 -13.31
N LEU A 268 26.65 -12.05 -13.36
CA LEU A 268 25.68 -12.48 -12.34
C LEU A 268 25.48 -14.01 -12.34
N LYS A 269 25.46 -14.64 -13.53
CA LYS A 269 25.44 -16.10 -13.64
C LYS A 269 26.66 -16.75 -12.99
N GLU A 270 27.86 -16.23 -13.26
CA GLU A 270 29.08 -16.76 -12.63
C GLU A 270 29.06 -16.61 -11.10
N LYS A 271 28.61 -15.45 -10.58
CA LYS A 271 28.38 -15.26 -9.14
C LYS A 271 27.35 -16.25 -8.60
N SER A 272 26.32 -16.55 -9.38
CA SER A 272 25.21 -17.40 -8.94
C SER A 272 25.57 -18.88 -8.70
N LYS A 273 26.77 -19.30 -9.14
CA LYS A 273 27.34 -20.61 -8.78
C LYS A 273 27.76 -20.69 -7.32
N ARG A 274 27.91 -19.55 -6.63
CA ARG A 274 28.31 -19.44 -5.22
C ARG A 274 27.18 -19.00 -4.29
N ILE A 275 26.14 -18.36 -4.82
CA ILE A 275 25.00 -17.82 -4.08
C ILE A 275 23.77 -17.74 -4.98
N SER A 276 22.56 -17.96 -4.46
CA SER A 276 21.34 -17.63 -5.22
C SER A 276 21.12 -16.12 -5.23
N ILE A 277 20.74 -15.53 -6.36
CA ILE A 277 20.52 -14.08 -6.47
C ILE A 277 19.10 -13.82 -6.94
N VAL A 278 18.32 -13.07 -6.16
CA VAL A 278 17.04 -12.51 -6.57
C VAL A 278 17.22 -11.01 -6.71
N THR A 279 16.95 -10.44 -7.88
CA THR A 279 17.15 -8.99 -8.11
C THR A 279 16.08 -8.41 -9.03
N GLY A 280 15.69 -7.16 -8.79
CA GLY A 280 14.76 -6.43 -9.64
C GLY A 280 15.46 -5.69 -10.79
N SER A 281 14.88 -5.76 -11.99
CA SER A 281 15.32 -4.98 -13.15
C SER A 281 14.21 -4.86 -14.19
N LEU A 282 14.43 -4.10 -15.26
CA LEU A 282 13.47 -4.06 -16.37
C LEU A 282 13.71 -5.24 -17.32
N GLY A 283 12.63 -5.81 -17.80
CA GLY A 283 12.61 -6.74 -18.92
C GLY A 283 12.11 -6.06 -20.19
N TYR A 284 12.56 -6.53 -21.34
CA TYR A 284 12.05 -6.05 -22.63
C TYR A 284 11.81 -7.19 -23.59
N GLU A 285 10.58 -7.33 -24.07
CA GLU A 285 10.19 -8.39 -25.00
C GLU A 285 9.05 -7.91 -25.88
N ASN A 286 9.08 -8.25 -27.18
CA ASN A 286 8.01 -7.94 -28.13
C ASN A 286 7.58 -6.47 -28.16
N ASN A 287 8.55 -5.55 -28.05
CA ASN A 287 8.33 -4.10 -27.99
C ASN A 287 7.56 -3.63 -26.74
N THR A 288 7.58 -4.42 -25.67
CA THR A 288 6.93 -4.12 -24.39
C THR A 288 7.94 -4.19 -23.26
N SER A 289 7.90 -3.20 -22.38
CA SER A 289 8.71 -3.15 -21.15
C SER A 289 7.98 -3.84 -20.01
N TYR A 290 8.72 -4.55 -19.16
CA TYR A 290 8.20 -5.26 -18.00
C TYR A 290 8.99 -4.87 -16.75
N ASN A 291 8.30 -4.80 -15.62
CA ASN A 291 8.93 -4.73 -14.32
C ASN A 291 9.12 -6.17 -13.84
N SER A 292 10.38 -6.57 -13.61
CA SER A 292 10.72 -7.98 -13.54
C SER A 292 11.63 -8.29 -12.37
N THR A 293 11.43 -9.49 -11.83
CA THR A 293 12.40 -10.15 -10.95
C THR A 293 13.24 -11.10 -11.79
N TYR A 294 14.54 -11.11 -11.56
CA TYR A 294 15.47 -12.07 -12.12
C TYR A 294 16.01 -12.94 -11.00
N LEU A 295 15.84 -14.25 -11.15
CA LEU A 295 16.45 -15.28 -10.33
C LEU A 295 17.69 -15.81 -11.05
N PHE A 296 18.86 -15.65 -10.45
CA PHE A 296 20.06 -16.36 -10.87
C PHE A 296 20.35 -17.50 -9.89
N LEU A 297 20.53 -18.70 -10.43
CA LEU A 297 20.69 -19.92 -9.66
C LEU A 297 21.60 -20.88 -10.41
N ASN A 298 22.73 -21.27 -9.80
CA ASN A 298 23.65 -22.28 -10.33
C ASN A 298 24.17 -22.02 -11.76
N GLY A 299 24.31 -20.75 -12.15
CA GLY A 299 24.76 -20.36 -13.50
C GLY A 299 23.63 -20.10 -14.49
N ASP A 300 22.37 -20.38 -14.12
CA ASP A 300 21.20 -20.11 -14.93
C ASP A 300 20.48 -18.84 -14.48
N VAL A 301 19.62 -18.29 -15.35
CA VAL A 301 18.78 -17.12 -15.07
C VAL A 301 17.34 -17.38 -15.49
N LYS A 302 16.39 -17.00 -14.63
CA LYS A 302 14.97 -16.99 -14.91
C LYS A 302 14.39 -15.61 -14.64
N ARG A 303 13.64 -15.07 -15.61
CA ARG A 303 12.88 -13.83 -15.47
C ARG A 303 11.44 -14.13 -15.06
N LEU A 304 10.91 -13.35 -14.11
CA LEU A 304 9.54 -13.41 -13.64
C LEU A 304 8.94 -12.00 -13.66
N ASP A 305 7.89 -11.80 -14.45
CA ASP A 305 7.30 -10.48 -14.68
C ASP A 305 6.16 -10.18 -13.71
N LYS A 306 6.00 -8.90 -13.39
CA LYS A 306 4.92 -8.37 -12.57
C LYS A 306 3.56 -8.71 -13.19
N VAL A 307 2.60 -9.13 -12.36
CA VAL A 307 1.22 -9.46 -12.73
C VAL A 307 0.28 -8.29 -12.43
N ILE A 308 0.41 -7.68 -11.26
CA ILE A 308 -0.51 -6.63 -10.80
C ILE A 308 0.23 -5.28 -10.84
N LEU A 309 -0.08 -4.52 -11.87
CA LEU A 309 0.51 -3.20 -12.11
C LEU A 309 -0.07 -2.16 -11.16
N VAL A 310 0.72 -1.15 -10.82
CA VAL A 310 0.27 -0.03 -10.00
C VAL A 310 -0.61 0.90 -10.86
N PRO A 311 -1.86 1.15 -10.45
CA PRO A 311 -2.74 2.12 -11.11
C PRO A 311 -2.09 3.50 -11.20
N PHE A 312 -2.15 4.10 -12.39
CA PHE A 312 -1.58 5.41 -12.76
C PHE A 312 -0.05 5.54 -12.63
N GLY A 313 0.66 4.51 -12.15
CA GLY A 313 2.12 4.44 -12.11
C GLY A 313 2.71 3.59 -13.22
N GLU A 314 2.14 2.40 -13.44
CA GLU A 314 2.60 1.41 -14.43
C GLU A 314 1.54 1.11 -15.51
N GLU A 315 0.26 1.29 -15.16
CA GLU A 315 -0.88 1.17 -16.07
C GLU A 315 -1.84 2.36 -15.90
N ILE A 316 -2.61 2.70 -16.93
CA ILE A 316 -3.72 3.67 -16.79
C ILE A 316 -5.05 2.91 -16.83
N PRO A 317 -5.75 2.75 -15.68
CA PRO A 317 -6.98 1.96 -15.57
C PRO A 317 -8.22 2.75 -16.05
N LEU A 318 -8.12 3.37 -17.23
CA LEU A 318 -9.19 4.16 -17.86
C LEU A 318 -9.48 3.62 -19.27
N PRO A 319 -10.63 4.00 -19.87
CA PRO A 319 -10.89 3.64 -21.26
C PRO A 319 -9.78 4.14 -22.20
N LYS A 320 -9.46 3.36 -23.24
CA LYS A 320 -8.33 3.61 -24.16
C LYS A 320 -8.18 5.06 -24.65
N PHE A 321 -9.28 5.77 -24.90
CA PHE A 321 -9.22 7.16 -25.33
C PHE A 321 -8.58 8.08 -24.27
N ALA A 322 -8.90 7.85 -22.99
CA ALA A 322 -8.34 8.60 -21.86
C ALA A 322 -6.91 8.17 -21.59
N THR A 323 -6.62 6.87 -21.63
CA THR A 323 -5.25 6.32 -21.54
C THR A 323 -4.33 6.93 -22.60
N ASN A 324 -4.74 6.95 -23.87
CA ASN A 324 -3.94 7.53 -24.95
C ASN A 324 -3.71 9.04 -24.76
N PHE A 325 -4.72 9.76 -24.27
CA PHE A 325 -4.59 11.19 -23.98
C PHE A 325 -3.61 11.45 -22.84
N ILE A 326 -3.70 10.67 -21.75
CA ILE A 326 -2.80 10.77 -20.60
C ILE A 326 -1.39 10.36 -20.98
N ASN A 327 -1.18 9.23 -21.67
CA ASN A 327 0.14 8.79 -22.14
C ASN A 327 0.82 9.83 -23.03
N LYS A 328 0.05 10.50 -23.89
CA LYS A 328 0.57 11.58 -24.74
C LYS A 328 1.01 12.81 -23.94
N ILE A 329 0.32 13.15 -22.86
CA ILE A 329 0.56 14.38 -22.10
C ILE A 329 1.58 14.17 -20.98
N PHE A 330 1.49 13.04 -20.26
CA PHE A 330 2.22 12.80 -19.01
C PHE A 330 3.39 11.82 -19.18
N PHE A 331 3.36 10.94 -20.18
CA PHE A 331 4.34 9.85 -20.34
C PHE A 331 5.08 9.90 -21.69
N ASN A 332 5.09 11.05 -22.38
CA ASN A 332 5.76 11.26 -23.67
C ASN A 332 5.44 10.21 -24.75
N GLY A 333 4.26 9.59 -24.68
CA GLY A 333 3.82 8.55 -25.62
C GLY A 333 4.39 7.16 -25.35
N ASN A 334 5.09 6.93 -24.25
CA ASN A 334 5.48 5.59 -23.83
C ASN A 334 4.24 4.73 -23.53
N GLN A 335 4.30 3.45 -23.90
CA GLN A 335 3.26 2.48 -23.59
C GLN A 335 3.36 2.04 -22.13
N ASP A 336 2.21 1.68 -21.56
CA ASP A 336 2.08 1.03 -20.26
C ASP A 336 2.98 -0.21 -20.17
N PHE A 337 3.36 -0.58 -18.95
CA PHE A 337 4.10 -1.82 -18.72
C PHE A 337 3.27 -3.04 -19.13
N GLY A 338 3.96 -4.07 -19.61
CA GLY A 338 3.35 -5.39 -19.78
C GLY A 338 3.14 -6.07 -18.44
N ALA A 339 2.07 -6.86 -18.35
CA ALA A 339 1.75 -7.68 -17.18
C ALA A 339 1.79 -9.17 -17.53
N ALA A 340 2.35 -9.99 -16.63
CA ALA A 340 2.20 -11.43 -16.67
C ALA A 340 0.74 -11.83 -16.40
N LYS A 341 0.34 -13.02 -16.88
CA LYS A 341 -1.04 -13.51 -16.73
C LYS A 341 -1.30 -14.17 -15.38
N GLU A 342 -0.27 -14.77 -14.78
CA GLU A 342 -0.39 -15.58 -13.58
C GLU A 342 0.75 -15.28 -12.62
N VAL A 343 0.46 -15.39 -11.33
CA VAL A 343 1.47 -15.25 -10.27
C VAL A 343 2.55 -16.31 -10.41
N SER A 344 3.78 -15.90 -10.15
CA SER A 344 4.94 -16.72 -10.46
C SER A 344 5.60 -17.26 -9.19
N ASP A 345 5.98 -18.52 -9.23
CA ASP A 345 6.76 -19.20 -8.19
C ASP A 345 8.15 -19.59 -8.73
N TYR A 346 9.11 -19.71 -7.82
CA TYR A 346 10.41 -20.34 -8.09
C TYR A 346 10.85 -21.19 -6.90
N GLU A 347 11.89 -22.00 -7.12
CA GLU A 347 12.39 -22.96 -6.14
C GLU A 347 13.88 -22.74 -5.89
N ILE A 348 14.27 -22.72 -4.62
CA ILE A 348 15.66 -22.67 -4.16
C ILE A 348 15.80 -23.77 -3.12
N ASP A 349 16.74 -24.69 -3.31
CA ASP A 349 17.02 -25.82 -2.41
C ASP A 349 15.77 -26.63 -2.00
N GLY A 350 14.86 -26.91 -2.94
CA GLY A 350 13.62 -27.65 -2.67
C GLY A 350 12.50 -26.82 -2.03
N VAL A 351 12.73 -25.52 -1.77
CA VAL A 351 11.76 -24.63 -1.13
C VAL A 351 11.09 -23.77 -2.18
N LYS A 352 9.77 -23.95 -2.32
CA LYS A 352 8.93 -23.15 -3.20
C LYS A 352 8.66 -21.77 -2.60
N ILE A 353 8.92 -20.72 -3.38
CA ILE A 353 8.81 -19.32 -2.99
C ILE A 353 7.93 -18.58 -3.99
N ARG A 354 6.97 -17.80 -3.48
CA ARG A 354 6.14 -16.89 -4.27
C ARG A 354 6.90 -15.59 -4.54
N ASN A 355 6.97 -15.21 -5.81
CA ASN A 355 7.51 -13.91 -6.20
C ASN A 355 6.45 -12.82 -6.04
N ALA A 356 6.86 -11.63 -5.60
CA ALA A 356 6.02 -10.44 -5.61
C ALA A 356 6.86 -9.18 -5.83
N ILE A 357 6.36 -8.25 -6.64
CA ILE A 357 7.01 -6.97 -6.90
C ILE A 357 6.15 -5.84 -6.32
N CYS A 358 6.69 -5.17 -5.30
CA CYS A 358 6.14 -3.94 -4.75
C CYS A 358 4.66 -4.08 -4.33
N TYR A 359 3.78 -3.30 -4.95
CA TYR A 359 2.34 -3.28 -4.70
C TYR A 359 1.70 -4.67 -4.70
N GLU A 360 2.20 -5.61 -5.53
CA GLU A 360 1.69 -6.97 -5.60
C GLU A 360 1.71 -7.69 -4.24
N ALA A 361 2.73 -7.45 -3.42
CA ALA A 361 2.84 -8.09 -2.11
C ALA A 361 1.69 -7.68 -1.16
N THR A 362 0.95 -6.62 -1.50
CA THR A 362 -0.24 -6.14 -0.77
C THR A 362 -1.56 -6.51 -1.46
N ARG A 363 -1.57 -7.60 -2.25
CA ARG A 363 -2.71 -8.10 -3.02
C ARG A 363 -3.04 -9.54 -2.67
N ASP A 364 -4.31 -9.86 -2.49
CA ASP A 364 -4.78 -11.23 -2.18
C ASP A 364 -4.37 -12.24 -3.27
N GLU A 365 -4.28 -11.79 -4.51
CA GLU A 365 -3.88 -12.58 -5.68
C GLU A 365 -2.47 -13.20 -5.53
N ILE A 366 -1.54 -12.48 -4.88
CA ILE A 366 -0.20 -13.01 -4.57
C ILE A 366 -0.23 -14.15 -3.57
N TYR A 367 -1.31 -14.36 -2.84
CA TYR A 367 -1.40 -15.41 -1.82
C TYR A 367 -2.29 -16.59 -2.23
N VAL A 368 -2.67 -16.67 -3.51
CA VAL A 368 -3.35 -17.85 -4.07
C VAL A 368 -2.52 -19.11 -3.80
N ASN A 369 -3.21 -20.15 -3.32
CA ASN A 369 -2.65 -21.42 -2.83
C ASN A 369 -1.87 -21.36 -1.50
N ASN A 370 -1.99 -20.28 -0.72
CA ASN A 370 -1.37 -20.10 0.61
C ASN A 370 0.14 -20.41 0.60
N PRO A 371 0.96 -19.63 -0.14
CA PRO A 371 2.40 -19.83 -0.16
C PRO A 371 2.97 -19.69 1.26
N LYS A 372 3.91 -20.56 1.64
CA LYS A 372 4.57 -20.47 2.95
C LYS A 372 5.55 -19.30 3.05
N PHE A 373 6.15 -18.95 1.90
CA PHE A 373 7.17 -17.93 1.77
C PHE A 373 6.86 -17.05 0.56
N VAL A 374 6.94 -15.74 0.78
CA VAL A 374 6.88 -14.73 -0.27
C VAL A 374 8.19 -13.94 -0.23
N ILE A 375 8.82 -13.73 -1.38
CA ILE A 375 9.88 -12.74 -1.53
C ILE A 375 9.27 -11.54 -2.25
N ALA A 376 9.27 -10.41 -1.56
CA ALA A 376 8.76 -9.14 -2.05
C ALA A 376 9.92 -8.17 -2.28
N ILE A 377 10.09 -7.70 -3.51
CA ILE A 377 11.07 -6.66 -3.85
C ILE A 377 10.37 -5.33 -4.10
N THR A 378 10.82 -4.24 -3.49
CA THR A 378 10.08 -2.96 -3.49
C THR A 378 10.99 -1.75 -3.65
N ASN A 379 10.51 -0.73 -4.35
CA ASN A 379 11.11 0.59 -4.40
C ASN A 379 10.18 1.66 -3.79
N ASN A 380 10.34 1.94 -2.50
CA ASN A 380 9.63 3.02 -1.81
C ASN A 380 10.25 4.41 -2.08
N GLY A 381 11.35 4.47 -2.85
CA GLY A 381 12.01 5.70 -3.28
C GLY A 381 11.09 6.71 -3.94
N TRP A 382 9.98 6.25 -4.55
CA TRP A 382 8.96 7.09 -5.17
C TRP A 382 8.17 7.97 -4.20
N PHE A 383 8.08 7.57 -2.92
CA PHE A 383 7.13 8.18 -1.98
C PHE A 383 7.79 8.66 -0.68
N VAL A 384 9.08 8.37 -0.48
CA VAL A 384 9.80 8.86 0.71
C VAL A 384 10.26 10.31 0.53
N PRO A 385 10.18 11.14 1.59
CA PRO A 385 9.65 10.83 2.93
C PRO A 385 8.11 10.94 2.98
N SER A 386 7.41 9.91 3.46
CA SER A 386 5.97 9.94 3.73
C SER A 386 5.51 8.78 4.63
N THR A 387 4.20 8.64 4.83
CA THR A 387 3.57 7.50 5.52
C THR A 387 3.43 6.24 4.65
N GLU A 388 3.76 6.31 3.36
CA GLU A 388 3.62 5.18 2.42
C GLU A 388 4.33 3.91 2.91
N PRO A 389 5.64 3.94 3.30
CA PRO A 389 6.33 2.71 3.70
C PRO A 389 5.73 2.10 4.96
N THR A 390 5.24 2.95 5.87
CA THR A 390 4.59 2.52 7.11
C THR A 390 3.26 1.85 6.82
N LEU A 391 2.44 2.43 5.93
CA LEU A 391 1.17 1.84 5.52
C LEU A 391 1.38 0.52 4.77
N GLN A 392 2.36 0.46 3.88
CA GLN A 392 2.75 -0.76 3.17
C GLN A 392 3.20 -1.87 4.14
N GLU A 393 4.03 -1.56 5.15
CA GLU A 393 4.44 -2.55 6.16
C GLU A 393 3.23 -3.09 6.96
N ILE A 394 2.29 -2.20 7.34
CA ILE A 394 1.05 -2.61 8.03
C ILE A 394 0.21 -3.54 7.14
N LEU A 395 0.10 -3.24 5.84
CA LEU A 395 -0.57 -4.11 4.87
C LEU A 395 0.16 -5.45 4.74
N LEU A 396 1.48 -5.48 4.60
CA LEU A 396 2.24 -6.73 4.49
C LEU A 396 2.08 -7.60 5.74
N LYS A 397 2.07 -7.00 6.95
CA LYS A 397 1.76 -7.71 8.20
C LYS A 397 0.33 -8.26 8.21
N TYR A 398 -0.64 -7.50 7.70
CA TYR A 398 -2.02 -7.99 7.53
C TYR A 398 -2.05 -9.24 6.64
N TYR A 399 -1.37 -9.22 5.48
CA TYR A 399 -1.32 -10.36 4.57
C TYR A 399 -0.56 -11.56 5.14
N ALA A 400 0.58 -11.32 5.81
CA ALA A 400 1.33 -12.35 6.52
C ALA A 400 0.44 -13.07 7.55
N TYR A 401 -0.31 -12.31 8.34
CA TYR A 401 -1.27 -12.84 9.30
C TYR A 401 -2.39 -13.65 8.62
N LYS A 402 -3.04 -13.05 7.62
CA LYS A 402 -4.21 -13.58 6.90
C LYS A 402 -3.90 -14.92 6.21
N TYR A 403 -2.75 -15.01 5.57
CA TYR A 403 -2.34 -16.18 4.78
C TYR A 403 -1.36 -17.11 5.49
N ASN A 404 -0.97 -16.80 6.73
CA ASN A 404 0.00 -17.58 7.50
C ASN A 404 1.32 -17.81 6.75
N THR A 405 1.86 -16.73 6.18
CA THR A 405 3.07 -16.74 5.36
C THR A 405 4.14 -15.82 5.95
N THR A 406 5.40 -16.13 5.68
CA THR A 406 6.51 -15.23 5.97
C THR A 406 6.89 -14.47 4.70
N ILE A 407 7.02 -13.16 4.81
CA ILE A 407 7.37 -12.27 3.70
C ILE A 407 8.79 -11.75 3.93
N TYR A 408 9.68 -12.01 2.99
CA TYR A 408 11.03 -11.43 2.93
C TYR A 408 10.96 -10.18 2.06
N HIS A 409 10.99 -9.00 2.67
CA HIS A 409 10.72 -7.73 2.01
C HIS A 409 11.99 -6.91 1.81
N SER A 410 12.57 -6.97 0.61
CA SER A 410 13.79 -6.23 0.23
C SER A 410 13.41 -4.89 -0.39
N VAL A 411 13.94 -3.79 0.15
CA VAL A 411 13.41 -2.45 -0.15
C VAL A 411 14.51 -1.43 -0.48
N ASN A 412 14.23 -0.59 -1.47
CA ASN A 412 14.91 0.69 -1.67
C ASN A 412 14.12 1.83 -1.03
N GLY A 413 14.77 2.69 -0.24
CA GLY A 413 14.20 3.93 0.30
C GLY A 413 13.57 3.83 1.70
N SER A 414 13.23 2.62 2.17
CA SER A 414 12.84 2.34 3.56
C SER A 414 13.51 1.06 4.05
N PRO A 415 13.52 0.74 5.36
CA PRO A 415 14.16 -0.47 5.88
C PRO A 415 13.57 -1.76 5.30
N SER A 416 14.44 -2.72 4.95
CA SER A 416 14.06 -4.09 4.58
C SER A 416 13.75 -4.89 5.85
N LYS A 417 12.74 -5.77 5.79
CA LYS A 417 12.27 -6.54 6.96
C LYS A 417 11.84 -7.96 6.57
N ILE A 418 11.97 -8.89 7.50
CA ILE A 418 11.28 -10.19 7.46
C ILE A 418 9.98 -10.00 8.26
N ILE A 419 8.84 -10.22 7.59
CA ILE A 419 7.51 -10.01 8.16
C ILE A 419 6.87 -11.37 8.37
N THR A 420 6.49 -11.64 9.62
CA THR A 420 5.93 -12.93 10.05
C THR A 420 4.44 -12.79 10.40
N PRO A 421 3.69 -13.91 10.39
CA PRO A 421 2.27 -13.93 10.76
C PRO A 421 1.97 -13.49 12.19
#